data_AF-A0AAX4HWJ0-F1
#
_entry.id   AF-A0AAX4HWJ0-F1
#
_cell.length_a   1.000
_cell.length_b   1.000
_cell.length_c   1.000
_cell.angle_alpha   90.00
_cell.angle_beta   90.00
_cell.angle_gamma   90.00
#
_symmetry.space_group_name_H-M   'P 1'
#
loop_
_entity.id
_entity.type
_entity.pdbx_description
1 polymer ?
#
loop_
_entity_poly.entity_id
_entity_poly.type
_entity_poly.pdbx_seq_one_letter_code
_entity_poly.pdbx_strand_id
1 'polypeptide(L)'
;MTEHVVCDNLTRSIEETCNEITNEMPDTDNTDVSPTVNIDVEMNEESRFLEDATVVYNKLTERIFFFKRMKSEHPRLDVLFQVGGGTLRPGTHDGNDYAVWEASESLYIYRTSGPDFQVLQSVASVEYITNNSQKSRIRNQFSLKTCGFIGMRDSEGRIQVLKSAISGTEFIPVREQDKQDFLFDAKWVARVKLLAKLLRINLRTPYDGRSKPTSDGNVGNWRAGHIEKKLSTHMVYTLLAMYQKKKGKVTLKDLRHLGRLLREEGRNLKFEIHLSRGPCGTPHRSGQCVPFVRRLARITGVRFTIHS
;
A
#
# COMPACT_ATOMS: atom_id res chain seq x y z
N MET A 1 24.06 -21.52 -2.20
CA MET A 1 22.75 -22.10 -2.56
C MET A 1 21.71 -22.00 -1.44
N THR A 2 22.09 -21.84 -0.17
CA THR A 2 21.17 -21.79 0.99
C THR A 2 20.42 -20.46 1.15
N GLU A 3 21.04 -19.31 0.87
CA GLU A 3 20.38 -17.99 1.04
C GLU A 3 19.21 -17.75 0.08
N HIS A 4 19.32 -18.21 -1.17
CA HIS A 4 18.26 -18.09 -2.18
C HIS A 4 16.98 -18.83 -1.76
N VAL A 5 17.13 -20.07 -1.28
CA VAL A 5 16.01 -20.91 -0.83
C VAL A 5 15.34 -20.31 0.41
N VAL A 6 16.10 -19.66 1.30
CA VAL A 6 15.55 -19.01 2.50
C VAL A 6 14.73 -17.76 2.15
N CYS A 7 15.17 -16.97 1.16
CA CYS A 7 14.43 -15.79 0.72
C CYS A 7 13.09 -16.15 0.06
N ASP A 8 13.09 -17.17 -0.81
CA ASP A 8 11.88 -17.60 -1.53
C ASP A 8 10.87 -18.28 -0.59
N ASN A 9 11.34 -19.07 0.38
CA ASN A 9 10.47 -19.66 1.41
C ASN A 9 9.86 -18.60 2.33
N LEU A 10 10.63 -17.58 2.71
CA LEU A 10 10.13 -16.47 3.52
C LEU A 10 9.08 -15.64 2.76
N THR A 11 9.31 -15.40 1.47
CA THR A 11 8.35 -14.71 0.60
C THR A 11 7.03 -15.46 0.54
N ARG A 12 7.09 -16.77 0.30
CA ARG A 12 5.90 -17.64 0.27
C ARG A 12 5.15 -17.65 1.61
N SER A 13 5.85 -17.77 2.73
CA SER A 13 5.20 -17.74 4.06
C SER A 13 4.56 -16.37 4.36
N ILE A 14 5.16 -15.27 3.89
CA ILE A 14 4.57 -13.93 3.99
C ILE A 14 3.30 -13.86 3.14
N GLU A 15 3.31 -14.36 1.91
CA GLU A 15 2.15 -14.40 1.01
C GLU A 15 1.00 -15.22 1.61
N GLU A 16 1.28 -16.42 2.12
CA GLU A 16 0.31 -17.29 2.80
C GLU A 16 -0.31 -16.56 3.99
N THR A 17 0.51 -15.98 4.86
CA THR A 17 0.02 -15.26 6.05
C THR A 17 -0.75 -13.98 5.68
N CYS A 18 -0.36 -13.30 4.59
CA CYS A 18 -1.08 -12.14 4.07
C CYS A 18 -2.52 -12.47 3.67
N ASN A 19 -2.76 -13.69 3.19
CA ASN A 19 -4.07 -14.18 2.78
C ASN A 19 -4.96 -14.62 3.96
N GLU A 20 -4.38 -14.91 5.13
CA GLU A 20 -5.13 -15.35 6.31
C GLU A 20 -5.67 -14.19 7.17
N ILE A 21 -4.95 -13.07 7.23
CA ILE A 21 -5.24 -11.93 8.14
C ILE A 21 -6.45 -11.09 7.71
N THR A 22 -7.00 -11.37 6.54
CA THR A 22 -8.21 -10.75 6.00
C THR A 22 -9.47 -11.06 6.80
N ASN A 23 -9.49 -12.07 7.68
CA ASN A 23 -10.75 -12.55 8.29
C ASN A 23 -11.04 -12.18 9.76
N GLU A 24 -10.16 -11.48 10.49
CA GLU A 24 -10.39 -11.16 11.92
C GLU A 24 -10.68 -9.66 12.16
N MET A 25 -11.90 -9.35 12.62
CA MET A 25 -12.31 -8.00 13.08
C MET A 25 -11.69 -7.68 14.44
N PRO A 26 -11.32 -6.42 14.72
CA PRO A 26 -10.93 -6.02 16.07
C PRO A 26 -12.16 -5.93 16.98
N ASP A 27 -12.08 -6.55 18.15
CA ASP A 27 -13.03 -6.33 19.24
C ASP A 27 -13.06 -4.84 19.62
N THR A 28 -14.24 -4.24 19.51
CA THR A 28 -14.51 -2.86 19.93
C THR A 28 -14.87 -2.85 21.41
N ASP A 29 -13.90 -3.13 22.27
CA ASP A 29 -14.08 -2.85 23.71
C ASP A 29 -13.71 -1.40 24.00
N ASN A 30 -14.75 -0.62 24.27
CA ASN A 30 -14.70 0.71 24.85
C ASN A 30 -14.08 0.62 26.24
N THR A 31 -12.83 1.05 26.38
CA THR A 31 -12.28 1.42 27.70
C THR A 31 -11.77 2.84 27.63
N ASP A 32 -12.59 3.69 28.23
CA ASP A 32 -12.38 5.09 28.54
C ASP A 32 -11.36 5.19 29.68
N VAL A 33 -10.15 5.69 29.38
CA VAL A 33 -9.17 6.08 30.40
C VAL A 33 -8.31 7.22 29.83
N SER A 34 -8.55 8.44 30.33
CA SER A 34 -7.52 9.48 30.36
C SER A 34 -6.43 9.08 31.36
N PRO A 35 -5.14 9.31 31.08
CA PRO A 35 -4.53 10.42 31.81
C PRO A 35 -3.44 11.19 31.05
N THR A 36 -3.39 12.47 31.40
CA THR A 36 -2.22 13.35 31.35
C THR A 36 -1.08 12.73 32.15
N VAL A 37 0.03 12.36 31.50
CA VAL A 37 1.32 12.16 32.18
C VAL A 37 2.44 12.66 31.26
N ASN A 38 3.10 13.74 31.69
CA ASN A 38 4.40 14.15 31.16
C ASN A 38 5.41 13.07 31.54
N ILE A 39 5.89 12.32 30.55
CA ILE A 39 7.09 11.52 30.67
C ILE A 39 7.97 11.91 29.48
N ASP A 40 8.88 12.84 29.74
CA ASP A 40 10.07 13.03 28.93
C ASP A 40 10.89 11.75 29.04
N VAL A 41 10.97 11.02 27.94
CA VAL A 41 11.90 9.90 27.79
C VAL A 41 12.97 10.38 26.82
N GLU A 42 14.14 10.70 27.37
CA GLU A 42 15.37 10.89 26.62
C GLU A 42 15.59 9.69 25.70
N MET A 43 15.58 9.94 24.39
CA MET A 43 15.94 8.96 23.39
C MET A 43 17.47 8.88 23.35
N ASN A 44 18.02 7.78 23.88
CA ASN A 44 19.44 7.47 23.88
C ASN A 44 20.08 7.61 22.48
N GLU A 45 21.31 8.16 22.45
CA GLU A 45 22.07 8.57 21.27
C GLU A 45 22.51 7.44 20.30
N GLU A 46 22.17 6.18 20.57
CA GLU A 46 22.57 5.03 19.73
C GLU A 46 21.69 4.77 18.50
N SER A 47 20.75 5.67 18.18
CA SER A 47 19.81 5.55 17.06
C SER A 47 20.33 6.09 15.71
N ARG A 48 21.65 6.33 15.57
CA ARG A 48 22.23 7.04 14.42
C ARG A 48 22.53 6.18 13.17
N PHE A 49 22.22 4.88 13.15
CA PHE A 49 22.41 4.04 11.96
C PHE A 49 21.23 3.12 11.67
N LEU A 50 20.14 3.70 11.15
CA LEU A 50 19.12 2.97 10.39
C LEU A 50 18.46 3.96 9.42
N GLU A 51 18.71 3.78 8.13
CA GLU A 51 18.02 4.55 7.08
C GLU A 51 16.54 4.15 7.04
N ASP A 52 15.75 4.99 7.70
CA ASP A 52 14.29 5.05 7.70
C ASP A 52 13.71 5.25 6.28
N ALA A 53 12.44 4.90 6.10
CA ALA A 53 11.78 4.87 4.79
C ALA A 53 12.15 6.03 3.84
N THR A 54 12.79 5.65 2.74
CA THR A 54 13.28 6.57 1.70
C THR A 54 12.21 6.71 0.61
N VAL A 55 12.02 7.95 0.16
CA VAL A 55 11.24 8.22 -1.06
C VAL A 55 12.22 8.17 -2.21
N VAL A 56 11.97 7.28 -3.17
CA VAL A 56 12.85 7.07 -4.33
C VAL A 56 12.21 7.75 -5.53
N TYR A 57 12.87 8.78 -6.06
CA TYR A 57 12.34 9.61 -7.15
C TYR A 57 12.79 9.18 -8.55
N ASN A 58 13.84 8.36 -8.66
CA ASN A 58 14.37 7.84 -9.93
C ASN A 58 14.79 6.39 -9.72
N LYS A 59 14.17 5.45 -10.45
CA LYS A 59 14.53 4.02 -10.38
C LYS A 59 14.94 3.49 -11.76
N LEU A 60 16.04 2.73 -11.79
CA LEU A 60 16.60 2.07 -12.97
C LEU A 60 16.02 0.66 -13.24
N THR A 61 14.98 0.23 -12.51
CA THR A 61 14.42 -1.15 -12.58
C THR A 61 12.89 -1.13 -12.56
N GLU A 62 12.28 -1.96 -13.42
CA GLU A 62 10.85 -2.10 -13.79
C GLU A 62 10.06 -0.80 -13.94
N ARG A 63 9.59 -0.50 -15.16
CA ARG A 63 8.59 0.56 -15.36
C ARG A 63 7.21 0.05 -15.00
N ILE A 64 6.60 0.70 -14.02
CA ILE A 64 5.32 0.32 -13.42
C ILE A 64 4.26 1.35 -13.80
N PHE A 65 3.10 0.89 -14.25
CA PHE A 65 1.97 1.72 -14.64
C PHE A 65 0.72 1.34 -13.84
N PHE A 66 -0.10 2.33 -13.53
CA PHE A 66 -1.40 2.14 -12.88
C PHE A 66 -2.50 2.55 -13.85
N PHE A 67 -3.10 1.57 -14.52
CA PHE A 67 -4.12 1.82 -15.51
C PHE A 67 -5.52 1.78 -14.88
N LYS A 68 -6.19 2.94 -14.86
CA LYS A 68 -7.55 3.10 -14.33
C LYS A 68 -8.52 3.25 -15.50
N ARG A 69 -9.53 2.40 -15.55
CA ARG A 69 -10.58 2.44 -16.59
C ARG A 69 -11.95 2.10 -16.03
N MET A 70 -12.97 2.27 -16.85
CA MET A 70 -14.30 1.67 -16.62
C MET A 70 -14.40 0.44 -17.51
N LYS A 71 -14.81 -0.71 -16.98
CA LYS A 71 -15.10 -1.94 -17.71
C LYS A 71 -16.50 -2.41 -17.35
N SER A 72 -17.40 -2.50 -18.32
CA SER A 72 -18.80 -2.91 -18.12
C SER A 72 -19.46 -2.21 -16.92
N GLU A 73 -19.27 -0.88 -16.81
CA GLU A 73 -19.77 0.00 -15.72
C GLU A 73 -19.07 -0.09 -14.36
N HIS A 74 -18.11 -1.01 -14.21
CA HIS A 74 -17.30 -1.13 -13.01
C HIS A 74 -15.96 -0.42 -13.17
N PRO A 75 -15.53 0.38 -12.18
CA PRO A 75 -14.14 0.83 -12.12
C PRO A 75 -13.20 -0.35 -12.08
N ARG A 76 -12.16 -0.31 -12.89
CA ARG A 76 -11.10 -1.31 -12.94
C ARG A 76 -9.74 -0.66 -12.79
N LEU A 77 -8.92 -1.27 -11.95
CA LEU A 77 -7.50 -0.96 -11.83
C LEU A 77 -6.71 -2.16 -12.34
N ASP A 78 -5.75 -1.90 -13.22
CA ASP A 78 -4.71 -2.84 -13.62
C ASP A 78 -3.33 -2.25 -13.22
N VAL A 79 -2.51 -3.03 -12.53
CA VAL A 79 -1.09 -2.73 -12.27
C VAL A 79 -0.29 -3.41 -13.35
N LEU A 80 0.43 -2.62 -14.15
CA LEU A 80 1.11 -3.11 -15.35
C LEU A 80 2.62 -2.94 -15.23
N PHE A 81 3.38 -3.97 -15.55
CA PHE A 81 4.84 -3.91 -15.68
C PHE A 81 5.23 -3.87 -17.16
N GLN A 82 6.18 -3.02 -17.53
CA GLN A 82 6.77 -3.10 -18.86
C GLN A 82 7.61 -4.36 -18.97
N VAL A 83 7.21 -5.26 -19.87
CA VAL A 83 7.89 -6.54 -20.14
C VAL A 83 8.59 -6.56 -21.50
N GLY A 84 8.35 -5.55 -22.33
CA GLY A 84 9.01 -5.42 -23.63
C GLY A 84 8.65 -4.13 -24.35
N GLY A 85 8.95 -4.11 -25.64
CA GLY A 85 8.61 -3.03 -26.55
C GLY A 85 8.81 -3.45 -28.00
N GLY A 86 8.40 -2.59 -28.91
CA GLY A 86 8.56 -2.80 -30.34
C GLY A 86 8.23 -1.54 -31.12
N THR A 87 8.24 -1.67 -32.44
CA THR A 87 8.00 -0.57 -33.38
C THR A 87 6.93 -1.01 -34.38
N LEU A 88 5.94 -0.16 -34.60
CA LEU A 88 4.90 -0.36 -35.61
C LEU A 88 5.52 -0.34 -37.01
N ARG A 89 4.90 -1.06 -37.95
CA ARG A 89 5.36 -1.05 -39.34
C ARG A 89 5.19 0.36 -39.94
N PRO A 90 6.12 0.78 -40.82
CA PRO A 90 5.95 2.02 -41.58
C PRO A 90 4.61 2.03 -42.34
N GLY A 91 3.85 3.13 -42.25
CA GLY A 91 2.54 3.28 -42.91
C GLY A 91 1.32 2.91 -42.08
N THR A 92 1.50 2.46 -40.83
CA THR A 92 0.38 2.33 -39.88
C THR A 92 -0.06 3.73 -39.44
N HIS A 93 -1.31 4.13 -39.72
CA HIS A 93 -1.82 5.48 -39.47
C HIS A 93 -1.47 6.05 -38.08
N ASP A 94 -1.16 7.35 -38.06
CA ASP A 94 -0.94 8.21 -36.89
C ASP A 94 -2.25 8.43 -36.07
N GLY A 95 -2.90 7.35 -35.66
CA GLY A 95 -4.00 7.40 -34.71
C GLY A 95 -3.50 7.84 -33.33
N ASN A 96 -4.30 8.70 -32.68
CA ASN A 96 -4.17 9.32 -31.36
C ASN A 96 -2.86 9.00 -30.59
N ASP A 97 -2.05 10.04 -30.43
CA ASP A 97 -0.99 10.06 -29.42
C ASP A 97 -1.59 9.73 -28.03
N TYR A 98 -0.88 8.89 -27.27
CA TYR A 98 -1.32 8.30 -25.99
C TYR A 98 -2.50 7.31 -26.08
N ALA A 99 -2.20 6.09 -26.50
CA ALA A 99 -3.17 4.99 -26.52
C ALA A 99 -2.65 3.77 -25.74
N VAL A 100 -3.57 3.16 -24.99
CA VAL A 100 -3.39 1.86 -24.32
C VAL A 100 -4.40 0.89 -24.91
N TRP A 101 -3.92 -0.17 -25.56
CA TRP A 101 -4.76 -1.23 -26.12
C TRP A 101 -4.61 -2.51 -25.31
N GLU A 102 -5.73 -3.14 -24.98
CA GLU A 102 -5.75 -4.49 -24.39
C GLU A 102 -5.56 -5.49 -25.54
N ALA A 103 -4.37 -6.11 -25.60
CA ALA A 103 -4.03 -7.10 -26.63
C ALA A 103 -4.50 -8.51 -26.23
N SER A 104 -4.52 -8.80 -24.93
CA SER A 104 -5.15 -9.98 -24.34
C SER A 104 -5.58 -9.66 -22.90
N GLU A 105 -6.16 -10.61 -22.16
CA GLU A 105 -6.64 -10.39 -20.79
C GLU A 105 -5.58 -9.84 -19.82
N SER A 106 -4.30 -10.09 -20.09
CA SER A 106 -3.18 -9.68 -19.23
C SER A 106 -2.09 -8.91 -19.97
N LEU A 107 -2.21 -8.67 -21.28
CA LEU A 107 -1.22 -7.96 -22.08
C LEU A 107 -1.79 -6.70 -22.70
N TYR A 108 -1.02 -5.63 -22.60
CA TYR A 108 -1.38 -4.30 -23.07
C TYR A 108 -0.27 -3.75 -23.95
N ILE A 109 -0.66 -2.98 -24.95
CA ILE A 109 0.24 -2.20 -25.79
C ILE A 109 0.05 -0.73 -25.41
N TYR A 110 1.12 -0.06 -25.00
CA TYR A 110 1.11 1.36 -24.67
C TYR A 110 1.99 2.14 -25.64
N ARG A 111 1.42 3.18 -26.25
CA ARG A 111 2.11 4.07 -27.19
C ARG A 111 1.91 5.51 -26.75
N THR A 112 3.01 6.25 -26.61
CA THR A 112 2.96 7.70 -26.30
C THR A 112 2.91 8.52 -27.58
N SER A 113 3.79 8.24 -28.53
CA SER A 113 3.96 9.00 -29.79
C SER A 113 4.86 8.22 -30.75
N GLY A 114 4.74 8.47 -32.06
CA GLY A 114 5.62 7.85 -33.08
C GLY A 114 5.41 6.33 -33.20
N PRO A 115 6.27 5.58 -33.89
CA PRO A 115 6.02 4.17 -34.18
C PRO A 115 6.30 3.23 -32.99
N ASP A 116 6.99 3.71 -31.96
CA ASP A 116 7.41 2.86 -30.84
C ASP A 116 6.28 2.62 -29.84
N PHE A 117 6.22 1.39 -29.33
CA PHE A 117 5.28 0.98 -28.30
C PHE A 117 5.97 0.14 -27.22
N GLN A 118 5.34 0.12 -26.05
CA GLN A 118 5.72 -0.69 -24.91
C GLN A 118 4.73 -1.84 -24.75
N VAL A 119 5.23 -3.03 -24.44
CA VAL A 119 4.41 -4.17 -24.05
C VAL A 119 4.34 -4.19 -22.54
N LEU A 120 3.13 -4.09 -22.00
CA LEU A 120 2.87 -4.08 -20.57
C LEU A 120 2.11 -5.35 -20.18
N GLN A 121 2.52 -6.00 -19.10
CA GLN A 121 1.83 -7.16 -18.52
C GLN A 121 1.13 -6.77 -17.23
N SER A 122 -0.15 -7.11 -17.11
CA SER A 122 -0.89 -6.97 -15.86
C SER A 122 -0.43 -8.00 -14.84
N VAL A 123 0.03 -7.50 -13.69
CA VAL A 123 0.49 -8.31 -12.57
C VAL A 123 -0.49 -8.31 -11.39
N ALA A 124 -1.43 -7.37 -11.39
CA ALA A 124 -2.56 -7.34 -10.48
C ALA A 124 -3.73 -6.59 -11.12
N SER A 125 -4.95 -7.10 -10.99
CA SER A 125 -6.15 -6.45 -11.51
C SER A 125 -7.30 -6.58 -10.52
N VAL A 126 -8.14 -5.55 -10.45
CA VAL A 126 -9.33 -5.56 -9.60
C VAL A 126 -10.43 -4.70 -10.21
N GLU A 127 -11.64 -5.25 -10.17
CA GLU A 127 -12.87 -4.55 -10.55
C GLU A 127 -13.65 -4.20 -9.28
N TYR A 128 -14.19 -2.99 -9.21
CA TYR A 128 -14.86 -2.47 -8.02
C TYR A 128 -16.34 -2.20 -8.23
N ILE A 129 -17.07 -2.24 -7.13
CA ILE A 129 -18.39 -1.64 -6.96
C ILE A 129 -18.31 -0.53 -5.92
N THR A 130 -19.29 0.36 -5.96
CA THR A 130 -19.47 1.41 -4.96
C THR A 130 -20.95 1.67 -4.76
N ASN A 131 -21.31 2.23 -3.61
CA ASN A 131 -22.70 2.53 -3.25
C ASN A 131 -23.30 3.69 -4.09
N ASN A 132 -22.48 4.38 -4.88
CA ASN A 132 -22.95 5.43 -5.78
C ASN A 132 -23.47 4.82 -7.07
N SER A 133 -24.72 5.10 -7.43
CA SER A 133 -25.35 4.57 -8.64
C SER A 133 -25.12 5.43 -9.90
N GLN A 134 -24.58 6.65 -9.76
CA GLN A 134 -24.38 7.56 -10.89
C GLN A 134 -23.02 7.34 -11.56
N LYS A 135 -23.02 6.72 -12.75
CA LYS A 135 -21.83 6.36 -13.55
C LYS A 135 -20.79 7.48 -13.70
N SER A 136 -21.23 8.69 -14.07
CA SER A 136 -20.32 9.84 -14.24
C SER A 136 -19.61 10.23 -12.95
N ARG A 137 -20.31 10.16 -11.80
CA ARG A 137 -19.73 10.41 -10.48
C ARG A 137 -18.77 9.30 -10.08
N ILE A 138 -19.08 8.03 -10.37
CA ILE A 138 -18.19 6.89 -10.11
C ILE A 138 -16.86 7.09 -10.86
N ARG A 139 -16.92 7.34 -12.17
CA ARG A 139 -15.73 7.56 -13.01
C ARG A 139 -14.86 8.70 -12.48
N ASN A 140 -15.48 9.85 -12.17
CA ASN A 140 -14.77 11.00 -11.63
C ASN A 140 -14.14 10.69 -10.27
N GLN A 141 -14.90 10.10 -9.34
CA GLN A 141 -14.39 9.74 -8.02
C GLN A 141 -13.23 8.76 -8.10
N PHE A 142 -13.34 7.73 -8.95
CA PHE A 142 -12.32 6.70 -9.12
C PHE A 142 -11.03 7.26 -9.73
N SER A 143 -11.14 8.13 -10.75
CA SER A 143 -9.98 8.77 -11.39
C SER A 143 -9.11 9.53 -10.39
N LEU A 144 -9.74 10.10 -9.36
CA LEU A 144 -9.09 10.87 -8.30
C LEU A 144 -8.48 10.01 -7.19
N LYS A 145 -8.78 8.71 -7.12
CA LYS A 145 -8.24 7.83 -6.07
C LYS A 145 -6.77 7.55 -6.33
N THR A 146 -5.98 7.55 -5.27
CA THR A 146 -4.62 7.02 -5.34
C THR A 146 -4.71 5.50 -5.21
N CYS A 147 -4.16 4.79 -6.18
CA CYS A 147 -3.95 3.35 -6.18
C CYS A 147 -2.48 3.04 -5.94
N GLY A 148 -2.18 1.85 -5.44
CA GLY A 148 -0.81 1.38 -5.26
C GLY A 148 -0.75 -0.06 -4.78
N PHE A 149 0.45 -0.58 -4.65
CA PHE A 149 0.70 -1.91 -4.11
C PHE A 149 1.92 -1.93 -3.20
N ILE A 150 2.03 -2.98 -2.40
CA ILE A 150 3.24 -3.32 -1.66
C ILE A 150 3.79 -4.63 -2.20
N GLY A 151 5.09 -4.66 -2.41
CA GLY A 151 5.80 -5.83 -2.89
C GLY A 151 7.13 -6.01 -2.20
N MET A 152 7.77 -7.13 -2.48
CA MET A 152 9.15 -7.41 -2.11
C MET A 152 9.92 -7.91 -3.33
N ARG A 153 11.23 -7.72 -3.33
CA ARG A 153 12.07 -8.25 -4.41
C ARG A 153 12.50 -9.66 -4.08
N ASP A 154 12.40 -10.55 -5.06
CA ASP A 154 12.89 -11.92 -4.98
C ASP A 154 14.43 -11.97 -5.09
N SER A 155 14.99 -13.17 -5.05
CA SER A 155 16.44 -13.34 -5.11
C SER A 155 17.05 -13.00 -6.49
N GLU A 156 16.23 -12.93 -7.55
CA GLU A 156 16.61 -12.43 -8.88
C GLU A 156 16.42 -10.92 -9.00
N GLY A 157 15.97 -10.27 -7.92
CA GLY A 157 15.71 -8.84 -7.89
C GLY A 157 14.41 -8.43 -8.56
N ARG A 158 13.51 -9.35 -8.95
CA ARG A 158 12.21 -9.05 -9.53
C ARG A 158 11.20 -8.71 -8.44
N ILE A 159 10.34 -7.73 -8.68
CA ILE A 159 9.31 -7.37 -7.70
C ILE A 159 8.13 -8.35 -7.74
N GLN A 160 7.82 -8.93 -6.57
CA GLN A 160 6.63 -9.74 -6.33
C GLN A 160 5.58 -8.89 -5.59
N VAL A 161 4.38 -8.80 -6.16
CA VAL A 161 3.27 -8.01 -5.60
C VAL A 161 2.59 -8.81 -4.50
N LEU A 162 2.61 -8.30 -3.27
CA LEU A 162 2.03 -8.99 -2.11
C LEU A 162 0.58 -8.57 -1.87
N LYS A 163 0.31 -7.26 -1.89
CA LYS A 163 -1.05 -6.69 -1.76
C LYS A 163 -1.19 -5.39 -2.49
N SER A 164 -2.40 -5.14 -2.98
CA SER A 164 -2.75 -3.87 -3.61
C SER A 164 -3.78 -3.09 -2.80
N ALA A 165 -3.85 -1.77 -2.98
CA ALA A 165 -4.76 -0.90 -2.24
C ALA A 165 -5.21 0.33 -3.06
N ILE A 166 -6.39 0.82 -2.72
CA ILE A 166 -6.98 2.07 -3.22
C ILE A 166 -7.27 2.98 -2.04
N SER A 167 -7.03 4.28 -2.19
CA SER A 167 -7.27 5.25 -1.12
C SER A 167 -8.74 5.30 -0.75
N GLY A 168 -9.06 5.38 0.54
CA GLY A 168 -10.44 5.36 1.03
C GLY A 168 -10.97 3.94 1.31
N THR A 169 -12.30 3.83 1.40
CA THR A 169 -13.04 2.59 1.77
C THR A 169 -14.32 2.39 0.97
N GLU A 170 -14.61 3.28 0.01
CA GLU A 170 -15.88 3.30 -0.74
C GLU A 170 -15.90 2.42 -2.00
N PHE A 171 -14.75 1.88 -2.40
CA PHE A 171 -14.61 0.97 -3.53
C PHE A 171 -14.36 -0.44 -3.00
N ILE A 172 -15.29 -1.34 -3.29
CA ILE A 172 -15.30 -2.72 -2.81
C ILE A 172 -15.04 -3.63 -4.00
N PRO A 173 -14.09 -4.58 -3.94
CA PRO A 173 -13.85 -5.52 -5.02
C PRO A 173 -15.08 -6.37 -5.35
N VAL A 174 -15.30 -6.62 -6.64
CA VAL A 174 -16.42 -7.43 -7.14
C VAL A 174 -16.18 -8.92 -6.87
N ARG A 175 -14.99 -9.41 -7.23
CA ARG A 175 -14.63 -10.84 -7.10
C ARG A 175 -14.16 -11.14 -5.69
N GLU A 176 -14.51 -12.32 -5.17
CA GLU A 176 -14.07 -12.73 -3.83
C GLU A 176 -12.56 -12.88 -3.72
N GLN A 177 -11.91 -13.40 -4.78
CA GLN A 177 -10.45 -13.47 -4.85
C GLN A 177 -9.80 -12.08 -4.68
N ASP A 178 -10.33 -11.07 -5.35
CA ASP A 178 -9.82 -9.69 -5.24
C ASP A 178 -10.00 -9.12 -3.82
N LYS A 179 -10.98 -9.60 -3.04
CA LYS A 179 -11.14 -9.18 -1.65
C LYS A 179 -10.02 -9.70 -0.76
N GLN A 180 -9.39 -10.81 -1.13
CA GLN A 180 -8.19 -11.28 -0.47
C GLN A 180 -6.98 -10.44 -0.88
N ASP A 181 -6.82 -10.17 -2.16
CA ASP A 181 -5.63 -9.51 -2.72
C ASP A 181 -5.59 -7.98 -2.57
N PHE A 182 -6.71 -7.39 -2.17
CA PHE A 182 -6.89 -5.94 -2.15
C PHE A 182 -7.34 -5.38 -0.78
N LEU A 183 -6.71 -4.29 -0.34
CA LEU A 183 -7.01 -3.65 0.95
C LEU A 183 -8.11 -2.59 0.81
N PHE A 184 -9.36 -3.03 0.84
CA PHE A 184 -10.55 -2.16 0.74
C PHE A 184 -11.28 -1.92 2.08
N ASP A 185 -11.16 -2.85 3.02
CA ASP A 185 -11.94 -2.90 4.25
C ASP A 185 -11.62 -1.75 5.22
N ALA A 186 -12.67 -1.21 5.87
CA ALA A 186 -12.59 -0.19 6.91
C ALA A 186 -11.74 -0.62 8.13
N LYS A 187 -11.56 -1.93 8.37
CA LYS A 187 -10.66 -2.46 9.40
C LYS A 187 -9.24 -1.93 9.26
N TRP A 188 -8.75 -1.73 8.03
CA TRP A 188 -7.40 -1.21 7.81
C TRP A 188 -7.28 0.26 8.19
N VAL A 189 -8.34 1.05 8.03
CA VAL A 189 -8.41 2.42 8.53
C VAL A 189 -8.38 2.41 10.06
N ALA A 190 -9.12 1.52 10.72
CA ALA A 190 -9.10 1.38 12.18
C ALA A 190 -7.71 0.96 12.70
N ARG A 191 -7.06 -0.03 12.08
CA ARG A 191 -5.69 -0.46 12.43
C ARG A 191 -4.67 0.66 12.21
N VAL A 192 -4.78 1.44 11.13
CA VAL A 192 -3.94 2.63 10.92
C VAL A 192 -4.14 3.67 12.02
N LYS A 193 -5.38 3.94 12.44
CA LYS A 193 -5.68 4.87 13.55
C LYS A 193 -5.06 4.38 14.86
N LEU A 194 -5.17 3.08 15.16
CA LEU A 194 -4.54 2.47 16.34
C LEU A 194 -3.03 2.65 16.31
N LEU A 195 -2.37 2.28 15.20
CA LEU A 195 -0.93 2.44 15.07
C LEU A 195 -0.53 3.91 15.14
N ALA A 196 -1.27 4.84 14.52
CA ALA A 196 -0.96 6.26 14.59
C ALA A 196 -1.00 6.80 16.03
N LYS A 197 -1.94 6.32 16.86
CA LYS A 197 -1.97 6.63 18.30
C LYS A 197 -0.70 6.13 19.00
N LEU A 198 -0.30 4.88 18.77
CA LEU A 198 0.93 4.31 19.33
C LEU A 198 2.19 5.04 18.87
N LEU A 199 2.18 5.51 17.62
CA LEU A 199 3.26 6.28 16.99
C LEU A 199 3.21 7.77 17.33
N ARG A 200 2.24 8.23 18.14
CA ARG A 200 2.03 9.65 18.46
C ARG A 200 1.92 10.54 17.21
N ILE A 201 1.18 10.09 16.20
CA ILE A 201 0.93 10.82 14.95
C ILE A 201 -0.52 11.29 14.91
N ASN A 202 -0.71 12.61 14.78
CA ASN A 202 -2.04 13.18 14.68
C ASN A 202 -2.61 13.04 13.26
N LEU A 203 -3.64 12.20 13.13
CA LEU A 203 -4.34 11.98 11.86
C LEU A 203 -5.51 12.95 11.63
N ARG A 204 -5.87 13.79 12.61
CA ARG A 204 -6.98 14.73 12.48
C ARG A 204 -6.77 15.67 11.30
N THR A 205 -7.83 15.92 10.55
CA THR A 205 -7.83 16.85 9.42
C THR A 205 -9.23 17.44 9.20
N PRO A 206 -9.34 18.65 8.60
CA PRO A 206 -10.65 19.22 8.25
C PRO A 206 -11.52 18.34 7.34
N TYR A 207 -10.93 17.34 6.66
CA TYR A 207 -11.64 16.47 5.73
C TYR A 207 -12.31 15.24 6.38
N ASP A 208 -12.13 15.01 7.68
CA ASP A 208 -12.62 13.80 8.37
C ASP A 208 -14.15 13.67 8.36
N GLY A 209 -14.86 14.80 8.34
CA GLY A 209 -16.32 14.84 8.35
C GLY A 209 -17.01 14.60 7.00
N ARG A 210 -16.29 14.59 5.86
CA ARG A 210 -16.87 14.50 4.50
C ARG A 210 -18.11 15.42 4.34
N SER A 211 -17.95 16.71 4.64
CA SER A 211 -19.03 17.74 4.62
C SER A 211 -20.08 17.61 5.73
N LYS A 212 -19.88 16.73 6.71
CA LYS A 212 -20.62 16.66 7.98
C LYS A 212 -19.72 17.11 9.15
N PRO A 213 -20.27 17.39 10.33
CA PRO A 213 -19.46 17.62 11.52
C PRO A 213 -18.52 16.45 11.81
N THR A 214 -17.33 16.79 12.30
CA THR A 214 -16.36 15.78 12.77
C THR A 214 -16.88 15.18 14.08
N SER A 215 -16.85 13.86 14.19
CA SER A 215 -17.21 13.09 15.39
C SER A 215 -16.08 12.13 15.74
N ASP A 216 -16.01 11.66 16.99
CA ASP A 216 -14.92 10.78 17.44
C ASP A 216 -14.76 9.52 16.58
N GLY A 217 -15.87 9.02 16.03
CA GLY A 217 -15.88 7.89 15.10
C GLY A 217 -15.22 8.20 13.74
N ASN A 218 -15.28 9.44 13.26
CA ASN A 218 -14.76 9.82 11.94
C ASN A 218 -13.41 10.55 11.96
N VAL A 219 -12.96 11.04 13.12
CA VAL A 219 -11.64 11.69 13.27
C VAL A 219 -10.52 10.78 12.72
N GLY A 220 -9.67 11.34 11.88
CA GLY A 220 -8.53 10.69 11.25
C GLY A 220 -8.85 9.76 10.08
N ASN A 221 -10.12 9.51 9.74
CA ASN A 221 -10.49 8.54 8.70
C ASN A 221 -9.94 8.95 7.32
N TRP A 222 -9.90 10.25 7.01
CA TRP A 222 -9.42 10.71 5.72
C TRP A 222 -7.93 10.37 5.55
N ARG A 223 -7.09 10.72 6.54
CA ARG A 223 -5.65 10.43 6.50
C ARG A 223 -5.34 8.94 6.67
N ALA A 224 -6.14 8.21 7.44
CA ALA A 224 -5.97 6.78 7.65
C ALA A 224 -6.32 5.95 6.40
N GLY A 225 -7.18 6.48 5.52
CA GLY A 225 -7.51 5.86 4.23
C GLY A 225 -6.41 5.93 3.17
N HIS A 226 -5.27 6.59 3.43
CA HIS A 226 -4.16 6.68 2.47
C HIS A 226 -3.43 5.34 2.35
N ILE A 227 -3.05 5.00 1.11
CA ILE A 227 -2.59 3.65 0.75
C ILE A 227 -1.26 3.28 1.40
N GLU A 228 -0.33 4.22 1.55
CA GLU A 228 0.97 3.98 2.15
C GLU A 228 0.82 3.43 3.58
N LYS A 229 -0.08 4.05 4.36
CA LYS A 229 -0.34 3.64 5.73
C LYS A 229 -1.06 2.30 5.78
N LYS A 230 -2.05 2.07 4.91
CA LYS A 230 -2.79 0.79 4.86
C LYS A 230 -1.85 -0.37 4.54
N LEU A 231 -1.03 -0.22 3.50
CA LEU A 231 -0.10 -1.24 3.04
C LEU A 231 1.00 -1.51 4.08
N SER A 232 1.64 -0.48 4.65
CA SER A 232 2.66 -0.68 5.67
C SER A 232 2.08 -1.30 6.96
N THR A 233 0.87 -0.89 7.34
CA THR A 233 0.14 -1.48 8.48
C THR A 233 -0.16 -2.95 8.23
N HIS A 234 -0.61 -3.30 7.03
CA HIS A 234 -0.87 -4.69 6.66
C HIS A 234 0.37 -5.57 6.83
N MET A 235 1.51 -5.15 6.28
CA MET A 235 2.74 -5.94 6.40
C MET A 235 3.16 -6.09 7.87
N VAL A 236 3.09 -5.04 8.68
CA VAL A 236 3.43 -5.16 10.11
C VAL A 236 2.48 -6.11 10.84
N TYR A 237 1.17 -6.04 10.59
CA TYR A 237 0.22 -7.00 11.15
C TYR A 237 0.49 -8.44 10.67
N THR A 238 0.91 -8.60 9.42
CA THR A 238 1.35 -9.89 8.85
C THR A 238 2.51 -10.47 9.63
N LEU A 239 3.54 -9.67 9.86
CA LEU A 239 4.71 -10.10 10.61
C LEU A 239 4.40 -10.35 12.09
N LEU A 240 3.50 -9.58 12.70
CA LEU A 240 3.05 -9.83 14.07
C LEU A 240 2.29 -11.17 14.19
N ALA A 241 1.44 -11.50 13.21
CA ALA A 241 0.78 -12.80 13.17
C ALA A 241 1.79 -13.93 12.94
N MET A 242 2.72 -13.76 12.00
CA MET A 242 3.71 -14.78 11.64
C MET A 242 4.70 -15.08 12.78
N TYR A 243 5.32 -14.04 13.37
CA TYR A 243 6.40 -14.21 14.34
C TYR A 243 5.93 -14.24 15.80
N GLN A 244 4.76 -13.68 16.10
CA GLN A 244 4.25 -13.58 17.47
C GLN A 244 2.86 -14.19 17.66
N LYS A 245 2.25 -14.75 16.60
CA LYS A 245 0.87 -15.29 16.63
C LYS A 245 -0.15 -14.29 17.18
N LYS A 246 0.08 -12.99 16.95
CA LYS A 246 -0.74 -11.91 17.49
C LYS A 246 -2.04 -11.76 16.70
N LYS A 247 -3.16 -12.08 17.34
CA LYS A 247 -4.52 -11.96 16.77
C LYS A 247 -5.35 -10.76 17.29
N GLY A 248 -4.96 -10.21 18.44
CA GLY A 248 -5.70 -9.12 19.10
C GLY A 248 -5.13 -7.71 18.88
N LYS A 249 -5.57 -6.78 19.75
CA LYS A 249 -5.11 -5.38 19.77
C LYS A 249 -3.58 -5.30 19.88
N VAL A 250 -2.96 -4.64 18.90
CA VAL A 250 -1.52 -4.41 18.83
C VAL A 250 -1.12 -3.31 19.81
N THR A 251 -0.04 -3.55 20.55
CA THR A 251 0.55 -2.60 21.50
C THR A 251 1.94 -2.14 21.03
N LEU A 252 2.46 -1.08 21.64
CA LEU A 252 3.82 -0.62 21.36
C LEU A 252 4.88 -1.66 21.78
N LYS A 253 4.60 -2.47 22.81
CA LYS A 253 5.48 -3.57 23.25
C LYS A 253 5.58 -4.64 22.16
N ASP A 254 4.45 -5.00 21.53
CA ASP A 254 4.40 -5.98 20.43
C ASP A 254 5.26 -5.52 19.23
N LEU A 255 5.15 -4.23 18.86
CA LEU A 255 5.94 -3.65 17.77
C LEU A 255 7.45 -3.66 18.06
N ARG A 256 7.86 -3.27 19.27
CA ARG A 256 9.27 -3.32 19.68
C ARG A 256 9.79 -4.75 19.77
N HIS A 257 8.95 -5.68 20.24
CA HIS A 257 9.30 -7.08 20.32
C HIS A 257 9.52 -7.66 18.92
N LEU A 258 8.70 -7.27 17.93
CA LEU A 258 8.90 -7.66 16.53
C LEU A 258 10.27 -7.22 16.04
N GLY A 259 10.63 -5.95 16.26
CA GLY A 259 11.93 -5.43 15.85
C GLY A 259 13.11 -6.13 16.52
N ARG A 260 12.95 -6.56 17.78
CA ARG A 260 13.96 -7.36 18.47
C ARG A 260 14.10 -8.76 17.84
N LEU A 261 12.98 -9.46 17.62
CA LEU A 261 12.98 -10.80 17.01
C LEU A 261 13.62 -10.78 15.62
N LEU A 262 13.23 -9.83 14.77
CA LEU A 262 13.80 -9.71 13.42
C LEU A 262 15.31 -9.45 13.46
N ARG A 263 15.82 -8.67 14.43
CA ARG A 263 17.26 -8.45 14.60
C ARG A 263 17.99 -9.69 15.12
N GLU A 264 17.43 -10.37 16.12
CA GLU A 264 18.01 -11.59 16.70
C GLU A 264 18.10 -12.71 15.66
N GLU A 265 17.11 -12.82 14.77
CA GLU A 265 17.11 -13.76 13.64
C GLU A 265 17.91 -13.27 12.42
N GLY A 266 18.53 -12.09 12.48
CA GLY A 266 19.29 -11.52 11.36
C GLY A 266 18.44 -11.20 10.12
N ARG A 267 17.11 -11.08 10.26
CA ARG A 267 16.19 -10.86 9.14
C ARG A 267 16.12 -9.40 8.75
N ASN A 268 16.45 -9.12 7.49
CA ASN A 268 16.38 -7.78 6.91
C ASN A 268 15.21 -7.68 5.91
N LEU A 269 13.99 -7.54 6.43
CA LEU A 269 12.78 -7.44 5.62
C LEU A 269 12.66 -6.07 4.96
N LYS A 270 12.59 -6.06 3.63
CA LYS A 270 12.48 -4.85 2.80
C LYS A 270 11.25 -4.94 1.91
N PHE A 271 10.35 -3.98 2.08
CA PHE A 271 9.15 -3.84 1.25
C PHE A 271 9.20 -2.55 0.42
N GLU A 272 8.63 -2.61 -0.77
CA GLU A 272 8.47 -1.49 -1.68
C GLU A 272 7.00 -1.14 -1.83
N ILE A 273 6.64 0.11 -1.54
CA ILE A 273 5.30 0.65 -1.74
C ILE A 273 5.32 1.46 -3.04
N HIS A 274 4.57 1.04 -4.03
CA HIS A 274 4.46 1.72 -5.34
C HIS A 274 3.11 2.41 -5.46
N LEU A 275 3.13 3.69 -5.84
CA LEU A 275 1.95 4.56 -5.83
C LEU A 275 1.69 5.13 -7.23
N SER A 276 0.41 5.23 -7.59
CA SER A 276 -0.02 5.94 -8.81
C SER A 276 0.13 7.47 -8.75
N ARG A 277 0.46 8.02 -7.58
CA ARG A 277 0.70 9.46 -7.34
C ARG A 277 1.71 9.61 -6.22
N GLY A 278 2.49 10.69 -6.25
CA GLY A 278 3.48 11.00 -5.21
C GLY A 278 2.95 10.85 -3.77
N PRO A 279 3.79 10.46 -2.80
CA PRO A 279 3.35 10.27 -1.42
C PRO A 279 3.11 11.59 -0.69
N CYS A 280 2.34 11.52 0.40
CA CYS A 280 2.10 12.66 1.30
C CYS A 280 3.10 12.71 2.47
N GLY A 281 3.39 13.90 3.01
CA GLY A 281 4.36 14.08 4.10
C GLY A 281 5.81 14.20 3.63
N THR A 282 6.01 14.77 2.43
CA THR A 282 7.32 15.17 1.89
C THR A 282 7.49 16.69 2.06
N PRO A 283 8.72 17.24 1.90
CA PRO A 283 8.92 18.69 1.95
C PRO A 283 8.02 19.48 1.00
N HIS A 284 7.66 18.90 -0.14
CA HIS A 284 6.83 19.53 -1.18
C HIS A 284 5.35 19.17 -1.10
N ARG A 285 4.95 18.21 -0.26
CA ARG A 285 3.57 17.77 -0.13
C ARG A 285 3.22 17.46 1.31
N SER A 286 2.40 18.33 1.90
CA SER A 286 1.92 18.19 3.28
C SER A 286 1.17 16.86 3.49
N GLY A 287 1.29 16.31 4.69
CA GLY A 287 0.67 15.03 5.03
C GLY A 287 1.42 14.28 6.11
N GLN A 288 0.97 13.05 6.37
CA GLN A 288 1.48 12.22 7.45
C GLN A 288 1.80 10.79 6.98
N CYS A 289 1.87 10.54 5.67
CA CYS A 289 2.12 9.20 5.13
C CYS A 289 3.58 8.79 5.36
N VAL A 290 4.52 9.57 4.84
CA VAL A 290 5.96 9.33 5.00
C VAL A 290 6.36 9.32 6.49
N PRO A 291 5.98 10.30 7.34
CA PRO A 291 6.27 10.24 8.77
C PRO A 291 5.74 8.98 9.47
N PHE A 292 4.53 8.53 9.11
CA PHE A 292 3.94 7.31 9.64
C PHE A 292 4.75 6.08 9.29
N VAL A 293 5.05 5.90 7.99
CA VAL A 293 5.82 4.75 7.51
C VAL A 293 7.23 4.73 8.13
N ARG A 294 7.90 5.90 8.22
CA ARG A 294 9.21 6.02 8.87
C ARG A 294 9.19 5.63 10.34
N ARG A 295 8.25 6.17 11.11
CA ARG A 295 8.19 5.87 12.55
C ARG A 295 7.80 4.42 12.81
N LEU A 296 6.92 3.86 11.97
CA LEU A 296 6.59 2.44 12.01
C LEU A 296 7.83 1.58 11.75
N ALA A 297 8.57 1.86 10.67
CA ALA A 297 9.81 1.19 10.29
C ALA A 297 10.84 1.19 11.43
N ARG A 298 11.06 2.35 12.04
CA ARG A 298 12.02 2.52 13.14
C ARG A 298 11.71 1.63 14.33
N ILE A 299 10.44 1.48 14.69
CA ILE A 299 10.04 0.71 15.88
C ILE A 299 10.04 -0.79 15.58
N THR A 300 9.60 -1.19 14.39
CA THR A 300 9.46 -2.61 14.02
C THR A 300 10.72 -3.20 13.40
N GLY A 301 11.70 -2.39 13.00
CA GLY A 301 12.88 -2.85 12.25
C GLY A 301 12.57 -3.23 10.80
N VAL A 302 11.32 -3.07 10.34
CA VAL A 302 10.90 -3.42 8.97
C VAL A 302 11.19 -2.24 8.03
N ARG A 303 11.91 -2.48 6.95
CA ARG A 303 12.26 -1.43 5.99
C ARG A 303 11.17 -1.27 4.94
N PHE A 304 10.73 -0.03 4.74
CA PHE A 304 9.79 0.34 3.68
C PHE A 304 10.45 1.37 2.76
N THR A 305 10.24 1.26 1.47
CA THR A 305 10.57 2.33 0.50
C THR A 305 9.30 2.74 -0.22
N ILE A 306 9.18 4.02 -0.60
CA ILE A 306 8.00 4.54 -1.27
C ILE A 306 8.40 5.10 -2.64
N HIS A 307 7.71 4.62 -3.68
CA HIS A 307 7.95 4.89 -5.10
C HIS A 307 6.66 5.46 -5.71
N SER A 308 6.78 6.39 -6.66
CA SER A 308 5.64 7.01 -7.35
C SER A 308 5.99 7.54 -8.72
#